data_AF-A0A966SIE8-F1
#
_entry.id   AF-A0A966SIE8-F1
#
_cell.length_a   1.000
_cell.length_b   1.000
_cell.length_c   1.000
_cell.angle_alpha   90.00
_cell.angle_beta   90.00
_cell.angle_gamma   90.00
#
_symmetry.space_group_name_H-M   'P 1'
#
loop_
_entity.id
_entity.type
_entity.pdbx_description
1 polymer ?
#
loop_
_entity_poly.entity_id
_entity_poly.type
_entity_poly.pdbx_seq_one_letter_code
_entity_poly.pdbx_strand_id
1 'polypeptide(L)'
;AVREVEVRTERLDSWLNIPKPTVEAKVAANLTRNVSKNEAGDYYRTMYDLMVLALRTDMTRVITYMSGSESQGLAIPEIGIPQTRHELSHHNGDPEQMARLSRSDAFITEQFTYFLDQLQSVKDGEETLLDRTMVLFGSGMAYGHSHGNANLPTILAGGKSLGLKHGQHIDYNLPTLKQYDLANAAGHYGICSRPVNSNARLTNLLLTMLHKMDVNTEKFADSLGPVSEVV
;
A
#
# COMPACT_ATOMS: atom_id res chain seq x y z
N ALA A 1 2.75 3.12 -29.94
CA ALA A 1 1.44 2.54 -29.59
C ALA A 1 1.22 1.18 -30.25
N VAL A 2 0.80 1.08 -31.53
CA VAL A 2 0.45 -0.22 -32.16
C VAL A 2 1.60 -1.24 -32.13
N ARG A 3 2.82 -0.84 -32.54
CA ARG A 3 3.98 -1.73 -32.55
C ARG A 3 4.40 -2.24 -31.18
N GLU A 4 4.23 -1.42 -30.14
CA GLU A 4 4.56 -1.81 -28.76
C GLU A 4 3.55 -2.83 -28.22
N VAL A 5 2.26 -2.65 -28.54
CA VAL A 5 1.21 -3.61 -28.21
C VAL A 5 1.46 -4.94 -28.92
N GLU A 6 1.82 -4.93 -30.21
CA GLU A 6 2.18 -6.14 -30.96
C GLU A 6 3.34 -6.88 -30.29
N VAL A 7 4.46 -6.20 -30.02
CA VAL A 7 5.65 -6.80 -29.39
C VAL A 7 5.32 -7.36 -28.00
N ARG A 8 4.48 -6.67 -27.21
CA ARG A 8 4.04 -7.18 -25.91
C ARG A 8 3.16 -8.41 -26.04
N THR A 9 2.23 -8.43 -26.98
CA THR A 9 1.35 -9.59 -27.24
C THR A 9 2.15 -10.78 -27.72
N GLU A 10 3.06 -10.60 -28.69
CA GLU A 10 3.96 -11.65 -29.18
C GLU A 10 4.79 -12.24 -28.03
N ARG A 11 5.33 -11.39 -27.14
CA ARG A 11 6.08 -11.85 -25.98
C ARG A 11 5.19 -12.62 -25.00
N LEU A 12 4.00 -12.12 -24.66
CA LEU A 12 3.08 -12.84 -23.77
C LEU A 12 2.66 -14.20 -24.34
N ASP A 13 2.35 -14.25 -25.64
CA ASP A 13 2.00 -15.47 -26.35
C ASP A 13 3.16 -16.48 -26.35
N SER A 14 4.39 -16.00 -26.53
CA SER A 14 5.59 -16.85 -26.44
C SER A 14 5.80 -17.46 -25.05
N TRP A 15 5.37 -16.79 -23.98
CA TRP A 15 5.55 -17.25 -22.59
C TRP A 15 4.39 -18.10 -22.08
N LEU A 16 3.22 -18.06 -22.71
CA LEU A 16 1.99 -18.73 -22.27
C LEU A 16 2.16 -20.24 -22.04
N ASN A 17 2.99 -20.89 -22.86
CA ASN A 17 3.21 -22.34 -22.81
C ASN A 17 4.63 -22.73 -22.36
N ILE A 18 5.45 -21.79 -21.90
CA ILE A 18 6.79 -22.10 -21.38
C ILE A 18 6.61 -22.74 -19.99
N PRO A 19 7.00 -24.00 -19.78
CA PRO A 19 6.93 -24.61 -18.46
C PRO A 19 7.85 -23.88 -17.50
N LYS A 20 7.45 -23.76 -16.23
CA LYS A 20 8.32 -23.21 -15.18
C LYS A 20 9.64 -23.99 -15.16
N PRO A 21 10.79 -23.31 -15.00
CA PRO A 21 12.07 -24.00 -14.96
C PRO A 21 12.10 -24.99 -13.80
N THR A 22 12.61 -26.20 -14.05
CA THR A 22 12.91 -27.15 -12.98
C THR A 22 14.15 -26.67 -12.26
N VAL A 23 14.00 -26.27 -10.99
CA VAL A 23 15.11 -25.84 -10.14
C VAL A 23 15.61 -27.05 -9.36
N GLU A 24 16.91 -27.33 -9.41
CA GLU A 24 17.52 -28.39 -8.61
C GLU A 24 17.21 -28.20 -7.12
N ALA A 25 16.93 -29.29 -6.39
CA ALA A 25 16.53 -29.23 -4.98
C ALA A 25 17.53 -28.46 -4.11
N LYS A 26 18.84 -28.57 -4.41
CA LYS A 26 19.90 -27.84 -3.71
C LYS A 26 19.82 -26.33 -3.91
N VAL A 27 19.46 -25.89 -5.12
CA VAL A 27 19.26 -24.47 -5.43
C VAL A 27 17.96 -23.98 -4.81
N ALA A 28 16.88 -24.75 -4.93
CA ALA A 28 15.59 -24.42 -4.32
C ALA A 28 15.67 -24.24 -2.80
N ALA A 29 16.47 -25.07 -2.12
CA ALA A 29 16.74 -24.94 -0.68
C ALA A 29 17.37 -23.58 -0.32
N ASN A 30 18.24 -23.02 -1.17
CA ASN A 30 18.84 -21.70 -0.97
C ASN A 30 17.87 -20.55 -1.27
N LEU A 31 16.81 -20.81 -2.04
CA LEU A 31 15.78 -19.84 -2.40
C LEU A 31 14.58 -19.86 -1.43
N THR A 32 14.53 -20.85 -0.53
CA THR A 32 13.46 -21.00 0.45
C THR A 32 13.89 -20.35 1.76
N ARG A 33 13.73 -19.03 1.87
CA ARG A 33 13.98 -18.31 3.12
C ARG A 33 12.82 -18.54 4.08
N ASN A 34 13.00 -19.40 5.09
CA ASN A 34 12.02 -19.59 6.16
C ASN A 34 12.20 -18.50 7.22
N VAL A 35 11.63 -17.32 6.97
CA VAL A 35 11.69 -16.20 7.91
C VAL A 35 10.62 -16.38 8.99
N SER A 36 11.02 -16.30 10.26
CA SER A 36 10.09 -16.37 11.37
C SER A 36 9.17 -15.15 11.36
N LYS A 37 7.87 -15.34 11.62
CA LYS A 37 6.94 -14.20 11.81
C LYS A 37 7.24 -13.37 13.06
N ASN A 38 8.06 -13.90 13.98
CA ASN A 38 8.58 -13.12 15.12
C ASN A 38 9.69 -12.15 14.68
N GLU A 39 10.27 -12.36 13.49
CA GLU A 39 11.19 -11.46 12.81
C GLU A 39 10.40 -10.63 11.78
N ALA A 40 9.42 -9.87 12.28
CA ALA A 40 8.46 -9.11 11.47
C ALA A 40 9.15 -8.20 10.44
N GLY A 41 10.28 -7.57 10.79
CA GLY A 41 11.01 -6.70 9.88
C GLY A 41 11.56 -7.47 8.67
N ASP A 42 12.28 -8.55 8.94
CA ASP A 42 12.81 -9.44 7.91
C ASP A 42 11.71 -10.10 7.09
N TYR A 43 10.57 -10.41 7.71
CA TYR A 43 9.41 -10.97 7.02
C TYR A 43 8.83 -9.97 6.01
N TYR A 44 8.57 -8.73 6.43
CA TYR A 44 8.08 -7.68 5.54
C TYR A 44 9.06 -7.40 4.40
N ARG A 45 10.34 -7.23 4.71
CA ARG A 45 11.38 -6.98 3.70
C ARG A 45 11.48 -8.13 2.71
N THR A 46 11.42 -9.38 3.16
CA THR A 46 11.42 -10.54 2.26
C THR A 46 10.23 -10.51 1.31
N MET A 47 9.03 -10.21 1.80
CA MET A 47 7.85 -10.08 0.93
C MET A 47 8.01 -8.92 -0.07
N TYR A 48 8.52 -7.77 0.38
CA TYR A 48 8.79 -6.63 -0.49
C TYR A 48 9.87 -6.92 -1.54
N ASP A 49 10.95 -7.62 -1.19
CA ASP A 49 12.00 -8.04 -2.12
C ASP A 49 11.43 -8.97 -3.20
N LEU A 50 10.55 -9.90 -2.82
CA LEU A 50 9.85 -10.76 -3.78
C LEU A 50 8.91 -9.97 -4.70
N MET A 51 8.23 -8.94 -4.19
CA MET A 51 7.40 -8.05 -5.00
C MET A 51 8.24 -7.25 -6.00
N VAL A 52 9.35 -6.66 -5.55
CA VAL A 52 10.30 -5.95 -6.43
C VAL A 52 10.86 -6.89 -7.49
N LEU A 53 11.24 -8.12 -7.10
CA LEU A 53 11.74 -9.11 -8.03
C LEU A 53 10.70 -9.45 -9.11
N ALA A 54 9.46 -9.72 -8.72
CA ALA A 54 8.39 -10.05 -9.65
C ALA A 54 8.09 -8.91 -10.65
N LEU A 55 8.17 -7.66 -10.21
CA LEU A 55 8.05 -6.49 -11.08
C LEU A 55 9.26 -6.34 -12.01
N ARG A 56 10.48 -6.47 -11.45
CA ARG A 56 11.74 -6.34 -12.18
C ARG A 56 11.90 -7.40 -13.28
N THR A 57 11.44 -8.62 -13.03
CA THR A 57 11.49 -9.73 -14.00
C THR A 57 10.25 -9.79 -14.88
N ASP A 58 9.38 -8.80 -14.78
CA ASP A 58 8.18 -8.68 -15.62
C ASP A 58 7.24 -9.90 -15.52
N MET A 59 7.14 -10.49 -14.32
CA MET A 59 6.29 -11.65 -14.07
C MET A 59 4.82 -11.27 -13.88
N THR A 60 4.55 -10.06 -13.38
CA THR A 60 3.20 -9.54 -13.19
C THR A 60 3.19 -8.02 -13.34
N ARG A 61 2.02 -7.47 -13.69
CA ARG A 61 1.77 -6.02 -13.73
C ARG A 61 1.07 -5.49 -12.47
N VAL A 62 0.45 -6.39 -11.71
CA VAL A 62 -0.36 -6.03 -10.53
C VAL A 62 0.02 -6.93 -9.38
N ILE A 63 0.19 -6.33 -8.21
CA ILE A 63 0.45 -7.03 -6.95
C ILE A 63 -0.50 -6.46 -5.90
N THR A 64 -1.18 -7.36 -5.18
CA THR A 64 -1.91 -7.03 -3.95
C THR A 64 -1.22 -7.77 -2.81
N TYR A 65 -0.75 -7.03 -1.82
CA TYR A 65 -0.11 -7.59 -0.64
C TYR A 65 -0.83 -7.10 0.62
N MET A 66 -1.29 -8.07 1.42
CA MET A 66 -1.88 -7.83 2.73
C MET A 66 -0.87 -8.26 3.79
N SER A 67 -0.33 -7.29 4.53
CA SER A 67 0.70 -7.50 5.57
C SER A 67 0.21 -8.33 6.77
N GLY A 68 -1.11 -8.51 6.87
CA GLY A 68 -1.82 -9.36 7.83
C GLY A 68 -3.32 -9.10 7.69
N SER A 69 -4.18 -10.08 7.98
CA SER A 69 -5.62 -9.83 8.02
C SER A 69 -5.99 -8.98 9.25
N GLU A 70 -7.17 -8.37 9.25
CA GLU A 70 -7.62 -7.49 10.35
C GLU A 70 -7.59 -8.17 11.73
N SER A 71 -7.74 -9.50 11.79
CA SER A 71 -7.67 -10.29 13.03
C SER A 71 -6.32 -10.98 13.26
N GLN A 72 -5.40 -10.97 12.28
CA GLN A 72 -4.15 -11.75 12.32
C GLN A 72 -2.91 -10.90 11.94
N GLY A 73 -2.93 -9.61 12.26
CA GLY A 73 -1.75 -8.75 12.13
C GLY A 73 -0.58 -9.30 12.95
N LEU A 74 0.64 -9.17 12.44
CA LEU A 74 1.84 -9.67 13.12
C LEU A 74 2.09 -8.90 14.44
N ALA A 75 2.61 -9.61 15.44
CA ALA A 75 3.29 -8.98 16.57
C ALA A 75 4.69 -8.54 16.16
N ILE A 76 5.27 -7.56 16.86
CA ILE A 76 6.59 -6.98 16.53
C ILE A 76 7.49 -7.04 17.77
N PRO A 77 7.88 -8.24 18.24
CA PRO A 77 8.69 -8.39 19.45
C PRO A 77 10.08 -7.75 19.31
N GLU A 78 10.58 -7.54 18.09
CA GLU A 78 11.83 -6.82 17.79
C GLU A 78 11.89 -5.42 18.41
N ILE A 79 10.74 -4.74 18.52
CA ILE A 79 10.65 -3.41 19.15
C ILE A 79 10.05 -3.47 20.56
N GLY A 80 10.01 -4.66 21.15
CA GLY A 80 9.47 -4.92 22.48
C GLY A 80 7.94 -4.94 22.55
N ILE A 81 7.26 -5.20 21.43
CA ILE A 81 5.79 -5.23 21.36
C ILE A 81 5.33 -6.66 21.05
N PRO A 82 4.99 -7.45 22.08
CA PRO A 82 4.60 -8.85 21.91
C PRO A 82 3.14 -9.02 21.45
N GLN A 83 2.30 -7.99 21.60
CA GLN A 83 0.91 -8.03 21.17
C GLN A 83 0.77 -7.85 19.66
N THR A 84 -0.24 -8.47 19.09
CA THR A 84 -0.63 -8.27 17.70
C THR A 84 -1.18 -6.87 17.48
N ARG A 85 -1.10 -6.38 16.24
CA ARG A 85 -1.73 -5.09 15.88
C ARG A 85 -3.24 -5.08 16.16
N HIS A 86 -3.93 -6.20 15.98
CA HIS A 86 -5.37 -6.31 16.25
C HIS A 86 -5.67 -6.04 17.73
N GLU A 87 -4.97 -6.70 18.65
CA GLU A 87 -5.12 -6.49 20.09
C GLU A 87 -4.82 -5.04 20.49
N LEU A 88 -3.74 -4.46 19.95
CA LEU A 88 -3.36 -3.06 20.21
C LEU A 88 -4.42 -2.08 19.72
N SER A 89 -5.13 -2.41 18.64
CA SER A 89 -6.19 -1.54 18.11
C SER A 89 -7.40 -1.46 19.05
N HIS A 90 -7.65 -2.46 19.89
CA HIS A 90 -8.68 -2.44 20.93
C HIS A 90 -8.21 -1.79 22.23
N HIS A 91 -7.54 -0.63 22.14
CA HIS A 91 -6.86 0.02 23.27
C HIS A 91 -7.77 0.62 24.35
N ASN A 92 -9.06 0.87 24.09
CA ASN A 92 -10.02 1.43 25.07
C ASN A 92 -9.57 2.76 25.72
N GLY A 93 -8.82 3.56 24.95
CA GLY A 93 -8.22 4.81 25.43
C GLY A 93 -7.01 4.64 26.36
N ASP A 94 -6.49 3.43 26.54
CA ASP A 94 -5.30 3.19 27.35
C ASP A 94 -4.06 3.84 26.70
N PRO A 95 -3.37 4.77 27.41
CA PRO A 95 -2.25 5.52 26.83
C PRO A 95 -1.06 4.64 26.43
N GLU A 96 -0.81 3.56 27.17
CA GLU A 96 0.32 2.66 26.88
C GLU A 96 0.06 1.85 25.62
N GLN A 97 -1.15 1.30 25.47
CA GLN A 97 -1.56 0.56 24.29
C GLN A 97 -1.59 1.46 23.04
N MET A 98 -2.06 2.71 23.18
CA MET A 98 -2.00 3.69 22.10
C MET A 98 -0.56 4.03 21.68
N ALA A 99 0.36 4.18 22.65
CA ALA A 99 1.77 4.41 22.37
C ALA A 99 2.42 3.20 21.66
N ARG A 100 2.09 1.97 22.09
CA ARG A 100 2.53 0.74 21.43
C ARG A 100 1.97 0.62 20.02
N LEU A 101 0.68 0.91 19.82
CA LEU A 101 0.05 0.93 18.49
C LEU A 101 0.76 1.94 17.57
N SER A 102 1.02 3.15 18.04
CA SER A 102 1.72 4.19 17.27
C SER A 102 3.14 3.75 16.86
N ARG A 103 3.88 3.11 17.77
CA ARG A 103 5.21 2.54 17.47
C ARG A 103 5.14 1.38 16.47
N SER A 104 4.09 0.56 16.55
CA SER A 104 3.83 -0.52 15.59
C SER A 104 3.53 0.03 14.19
N ASP A 105 2.66 1.03 14.07
CA ASP A 105 2.34 1.68 12.79
C ASP A 105 3.57 2.40 12.19
N ALA A 106 4.41 3.02 13.03
CA ALA A 106 5.68 3.60 12.60
C ALA A 106 6.64 2.54 12.04
N PHE A 107 6.81 1.41 12.73
CA PHE A 107 7.67 0.31 12.26
C PHE A 107 7.21 -0.26 10.90
N ILE A 108 5.90 -0.44 10.71
CA ILE A 108 5.36 -0.93 9.43
C ILE A 108 5.61 0.10 8.33
N THR A 109 5.46 1.39 8.63
CA THR A 109 5.74 2.48 7.69
C THR A 109 7.22 2.57 7.32
N GLU A 110 8.13 2.26 8.25
CA GLU A 110 9.56 2.13 7.96
C GLU A 110 9.84 0.98 6.98
N GLN A 111 9.17 -0.17 7.13
CA GLN A 111 9.32 -1.27 6.16
C GLN A 111 8.73 -0.92 4.79
N PHE A 112 7.63 -0.17 4.76
CA PHE A 112 7.10 0.39 3.52
C PHE A 112 8.08 1.35 2.84
N THR A 113 8.80 2.16 3.63
CA THR A 113 9.86 3.04 3.10
C THR A 113 10.97 2.22 2.44
N TYR A 114 11.42 1.15 3.09
CA TYR A 114 12.38 0.21 2.49
C TYR A 114 11.89 -0.33 1.13
N PHE A 115 10.61 -0.69 1.00
CA PHE A 115 10.05 -1.15 -0.27
C PHE A 115 10.14 -0.09 -1.38
N LEU A 116 9.82 1.17 -1.06
CA LEU A 116 9.96 2.27 -2.01
C LEU A 116 11.43 2.49 -2.41
N ASP A 117 12.36 2.39 -1.46
CA ASP A 117 13.80 2.48 -1.73
C ASP A 117 14.27 1.34 -2.66
N GLN A 118 13.78 0.12 -2.47
CA GLN A 118 14.07 -1.00 -3.36
C GLN A 118 13.57 -0.72 -4.78
N LEU A 119 12.33 -0.25 -4.95
CA LEU A 119 11.80 0.14 -6.27
C LEU A 119 12.59 1.29 -6.90
N GLN A 120 13.02 2.26 -6.11
CA GLN A 120 13.84 3.39 -6.57
C GLN A 120 15.24 2.95 -7.01
N SER A 121 15.81 1.91 -6.38
CA SER A 121 17.15 1.40 -6.69
C SER A 121 17.24 0.63 -8.01
N VAL A 122 16.12 0.11 -8.51
CA VAL A 122 16.05 -0.70 -9.73
C VAL A 122 15.78 0.20 -10.94
N LYS A 123 16.65 0.13 -11.95
CA LYS A 123 16.44 0.79 -13.24
C LYS A 123 15.47 -0.01 -14.12
N ASP A 124 14.55 0.70 -14.78
CA ASP A 124 13.67 0.21 -15.84
C ASP A 124 13.73 1.18 -17.02
N GLY A 125 14.65 0.90 -17.95
CA GLY A 125 15.10 1.86 -18.96
C GLY A 125 15.90 3.01 -18.36
N GLU A 126 15.58 4.24 -18.75
CA GLU A 126 16.22 5.46 -18.23
C GLU A 126 15.70 5.85 -16.82
N GLU A 127 14.52 5.35 -16.48
CA GLU A 127 13.77 5.68 -15.27
C GLU A 127 13.97 4.60 -14.20
N THR A 128 13.39 4.81 -13.02
CA THR A 128 13.38 3.80 -11.97
C THR A 128 12.09 3.00 -11.99
N LEU A 129 12.13 1.80 -11.41
CA LEU A 129 10.94 0.97 -11.29
C LEU A 129 9.86 1.68 -10.47
N LEU A 130 10.26 2.50 -9.47
CA LEU A 130 9.34 3.37 -8.73
C LEU A 130 8.67 4.42 -9.62
N ASP A 131 9.40 5.07 -10.52
CA ASP A 131 8.82 6.06 -11.44
C ASP A 131 7.74 5.46 -12.34
N ARG A 132 7.83 4.16 -12.64
CA ARG A 132 6.93 3.43 -13.55
C ARG A 132 5.86 2.60 -12.83
N THR A 133 5.86 2.58 -11.50
CA THR A 133 4.93 1.79 -10.68
C THR A 133 4.13 2.68 -9.73
N MET A 134 2.80 2.61 -9.75
CA MET A 134 1.98 3.23 -8.71
C MET A 134 1.86 2.30 -7.51
N VAL A 135 2.09 2.84 -6.32
CA VAL A 135 2.00 2.10 -5.05
C VAL A 135 0.96 2.76 -4.16
N LEU A 136 -0.08 2.02 -3.79
CA LEU A 136 -1.09 2.44 -2.83
C LEU A 136 -0.91 1.68 -1.52
N PHE A 137 -0.70 2.41 -0.43
CA PHE A 137 -0.51 1.85 0.91
C PHE A 137 -1.48 2.51 1.90
N GLY A 138 -2.08 1.72 2.78
CA GLY A 138 -3.03 2.25 3.75
C GLY A 138 -3.82 1.15 4.45
N SER A 139 -4.91 1.56 5.10
CA SER A 139 -5.83 0.68 5.82
C SER A 139 -7.28 0.99 5.45
N GLY A 140 -8.14 -0.03 5.54
CA GLY A 140 -9.59 0.11 5.44
C GLY A 140 -10.24 0.73 6.69
N MET A 141 -9.46 0.99 7.75
CA MET A 141 -9.93 1.63 8.98
C MET A 141 -8.96 2.73 9.42
N ALA A 142 -9.50 3.91 9.75
CA ALA A 142 -8.73 4.99 10.37
C ALA A 142 -8.65 4.85 11.89
N TYR A 143 -9.61 4.15 12.50
CA TYR A 143 -9.69 4.02 13.95
C TYR A 143 -10.13 2.62 14.36
N GLY A 144 -9.14 1.76 14.65
CA GLY A 144 -9.37 0.35 14.93
C GLY A 144 -10.20 0.07 16.18
N HIS A 145 -10.10 0.89 17.24
CA HIS A 145 -10.82 0.65 18.50
C HIS A 145 -12.34 0.59 18.32
N SER A 146 -12.89 1.45 17.46
CA SER A 146 -14.34 1.52 17.18
C SER A 146 -14.68 1.16 15.73
N HIS A 147 -13.75 0.54 15.00
CA HIS A 147 -13.91 0.12 13.61
C HIS A 147 -14.34 1.27 12.68
N GLY A 148 -13.75 2.45 12.89
CA GLY A 148 -14.01 3.63 12.07
C GLY A 148 -13.43 3.48 10.66
N ASN A 149 -14.30 3.46 9.65
CA ASN A 149 -13.99 3.25 8.23
C ASN A 149 -14.12 4.52 7.36
N ALA A 150 -14.23 5.69 7.99
CA ALA A 150 -14.07 6.98 7.34
C ALA A 150 -12.69 7.57 7.67
N ASN A 151 -12.31 8.66 6.98
CA ASN A 151 -11.03 9.35 7.20
C ASN A 151 -9.79 8.45 7.01
N LEU A 152 -9.81 7.61 5.98
CA LEU A 152 -8.80 6.55 5.78
C LEU A 152 -7.40 7.14 5.56
N PRO A 153 -6.37 6.68 6.30
CA PRO A 153 -4.99 7.03 6.02
C PRO A 153 -4.53 6.28 4.77
N THR A 154 -4.13 7.03 3.74
CA THR A 154 -3.71 6.47 2.45
C THR A 154 -2.49 7.22 1.92
N ILE A 155 -1.51 6.46 1.43
CA ILE A 155 -0.31 6.96 0.77
C ILE A 155 -0.33 6.46 -0.68
N LEU A 156 -0.22 7.38 -1.62
CA LEU A 156 0.08 7.10 -3.02
C LEU A 156 1.53 7.47 -3.28
N ALA A 157 2.32 6.54 -3.83
CA ALA A 157 3.73 6.75 -4.17
C ALA A 157 4.05 6.21 -5.57
N GLY A 158 5.18 6.65 -6.13
CA GLY A 158 5.67 6.20 -7.45
C GLY A 158 4.83 6.68 -8.63
N GLY A 159 5.06 6.13 -9.82
CA GLY A 159 4.27 6.48 -11.01
C GLY A 159 4.53 7.89 -11.55
N LYS A 160 5.70 8.48 -11.28
CA LYS A 160 6.12 9.78 -11.84
C LYS A 160 6.06 9.78 -13.37
N SER A 161 6.51 8.70 -14.02
CA SER A 161 6.44 8.51 -15.48
C SER A 161 5.03 8.37 -16.02
N LEU A 162 4.08 8.04 -15.13
CA LEU A 162 2.65 8.00 -15.42
C LEU A 162 2.00 9.37 -15.19
N GLY A 163 2.80 10.39 -14.83
CA GLY A 163 2.35 11.75 -14.58
C GLY A 163 1.60 11.89 -13.25
N LEU A 164 2.03 11.19 -12.20
CA LEU A 164 1.59 11.46 -10.83
C LEU A 164 2.44 12.54 -10.17
N LYS A 165 1.80 13.41 -9.37
CA LYS A 165 2.43 14.48 -8.59
C LYS A 165 2.45 14.13 -7.10
N HIS A 166 3.65 14.22 -6.51
CA HIS A 166 3.91 13.86 -5.11
C HIS A 166 4.41 15.06 -4.28
N GLY A 167 4.69 14.83 -3.00
CA GLY A 167 5.27 15.84 -2.10
C GLY A 167 4.23 16.70 -1.37
N GLN A 168 3.01 16.19 -1.19
CA GLN A 168 1.90 16.90 -0.57
C GLN A 168 1.11 15.99 0.37
N HIS A 169 0.43 16.61 1.33
CA HIS A 169 -0.57 15.98 2.18
C HIS A 169 -1.93 16.59 1.86
N ILE A 170 -2.85 15.78 1.32
CA ILE A 170 -4.18 16.23 0.92
C ILE A 170 -5.17 15.86 2.01
N ASP A 171 -5.65 16.87 2.74
CA ASP A 171 -6.66 16.71 3.78
C ASP A 171 -8.03 17.17 3.28
N TYR A 172 -8.90 16.21 3.00
CA TYR A 172 -10.25 16.48 2.52
C TYR A 172 -11.24 16.91 3.61
N ASN A 173 -10.87 16.82 4.89
CA ASN A 173 -11.72 17.24 6.00
C ASN A 173 -11.50 18.72 6.33
N LEU A 174 -10.25 19.21 6.26
CA LEU A 174 -9.89 20.58 6.64
C LEU A 174 -10.73 21.68 5.98
N PRO A 175 -11.07 21.62 4.68
CA PRO A 175 -11.94 22.62 4.07
C PRO A 175 -13.30 22.77 4.77
N THR A 176 -13.84 21.67 5.32
CA THR A 176 -15.10 21.63 6.06
C THR A 176 -14.90 21.91 7.54
N LEU A 177 -13.92 21.29 8.18
CA LEU A 177 -13.66 21.41 9.63
C LEU A 177 -13.05 22.76 10.04
N LYS A 178 -12.33 23.42 9.12
CA LYS A 178 -11.46 24.60 9.36
C LYS A 178 -10.24 24.33 10.23
N GLN A 179 -10.40 23.56 11.31
CA GLN A 179 -9.33 23.12 12.21
C GLN A 179 -9.73 21.83 12.92
N TYR A 180 -8.74 21.05 13.36
CA TYR A 180 -8.98 19.90 14.23
C TYR A 180 -9.05 20.34 15.70
N ASP A 181 -10.07 19.88 16.42
CA ASP A 181 -10.17 20.01 17.87
C ASP A 181 -9.60 18.75 18.53
N LEU A 182 -8.30 18.80 18.88
CA LEU A 182 -7.60 17.69 19.51
C LEU A 182 -7.97 17.50 20.99
N ALA A 183 -8.64 18.48 21.61
CA ALA A 183 -9.13 18.35 22.98
C ALA A 183 -10.44 17.55 23.05
N ASN A 184 -11.16 17.44 21.94
CA ASN A 184 -12.43 16.72 21.85
C ASN A 184 -12.26 15.36 21.15
N ALA A 185 -11.89 14.34 21.93
CA ALA A 185 -11.73 12.97 21.43
C ALA A 185 -13.01 12.43 20.77
N ALA A 186 -14.20 12.74 21.32
CA ALA A 186 -15.48 12.31 20.75
C ALA A 186 -15.74 12.93 19.37
N GLY A 187 -15.38 14.21 19.19
CA GLY A 187 -15.42 14.89 17.90
C GLY A 187 -14.50 14.23 16.88
N HIS A 188 -13.28 13.89 17.29
CA HIS A 188 -12.35 13.14 16.44
C HIS A 188 -12.86 11.74 16.08
N TYR A 189 -13.52 11.02 17.01
CA TYR A 189 -14.11 9.73 16.67
C TYR A 189 -15.24 9.87 15.64
N GLY A 190 -16.02 10.95 15.70
CA GLY A 190 -17.07 11.24 14.73
C GLY A 190 -16.57 11.26 13.29
N ILE A 191 -15.40 11.86 13.04
CA ILE A 191 -14.81 11.96 11.70
C ILE A 191 -14.25 10.63 11.18
N CYS A 192 -13.85 9.73 12.08
CA CYS A 192 -13.36 8.39 11.74
C CYS A 192 -14.50 7.41 11.44
N SER A 193 -15.72 7.66 11.93
CA SER A 193 -16.89 6.82 11.66
C SER A 193 -17.75 7.33 10.49
N ARG A 194 -17.72 8.63 10.20
CA ARG A 194 -18.52 9.23 9.12
C ARG A 194 -17.70 10.25 8.34
N PRO A 195 -17.76 10.22 7.00
CA PRO A 195 -17.03 11.20 6.19
C PRO A 195 -17.60 12.60 6.42
N VAL A 196 -16.72 13.55 6.73
CA VAL A 196 -17.07 14.98 6.81
C VAL A 196 -17.28 15.57 5.41
N ASN A 197 -16.57 15.03 4.42
CA ASN A 197 -16.70 15.37 3.01
C ASN A 197 -17.14 14.14 2.23
N SER A 198 -18.43 14.06 1.87
CA SER A 198 -19.00 12.93 1.11
C SER A 198 -18.49 12.79 -0.33
N ASN A 199 -17.79 13.81 -0.83
CA ASN A 199 -17.22 13.81 -2.18
C ASN A 199 -15.79 13.25 -2.20
N ALA A 200 -15.12 13.19 -1.06
CA ALA A 200 -13.75 12.67 -0.91
C ALA A 200 -13.72 11.14 -0.80
N ARG A 201 -14.12 10.47 -1.88
CA ARG A 201 -14.22 9.01 -1.92
C ARG A 201 -12.89 8.39 -2.31
N LEU A 202 -12.46 7.35 -1.61
CA LEU A 202 -11.27 6.57 -2.00
C LEU A 202 -11.38 6.05 -3.44
N THR A 203 -12.59 5.75 -3.89
CA THR A 203 -12.88 5.32 -5.26
C THR A 203 -12.56 6.38 -6.32
N ASN A 204 -12.51 7.67 -5.99
CA ASN A 204 -11.99 8.71 -6.89
C ASN A 204 -10.50 8.50 -7.16
N LEU A 205 -9.72 8.18 -6.13
CA LEU A 205 -8.30 7.87 -6.27
C LEU A 205 -8.10 6.59 -7.09
N LEU A 206 -8.89 5.55 -6.82
CA LEU A 206 -8.83 4.31 -7.60
C LEU A 206 -9.19 4.53 -9.08
N LEU A 207 -10.20 5.36 -9.37
CA LEU A 207 -10.52 5.78 -10.74
C LEU A 207 -9.34 6.52 -11.39
N THR A 208 -8.69 7.41 -10.65
CA THR A 208 -7.51 8.13 -11.13
C THR A 208 -6.39 7.17 -11.50
N MET A 209 -6.11 6.18 -10.65
CA MET A 209 -5.12 5.15 -10.93
C MET A 209 -5.50 4.32 -12.16
N LEU A 210 -6.77 3.96 -12.34
CA LEU A 210 -7.24 3.27 -13.55
C LEU A 210 -6.93 4.08 -14.81
N HIS A 211 -7.20 5.39 -14.82
CA HIS A 211 -6.86 6.27 -15.94
C HIS A 211 -5.36 6.33 -16.20
N LYS A 212 -4.51 6.32 -15.15
CA LYS A 212 -3.05 6.25 -15.29
C LYS A 212 -2.53 4.92 -15.84
N MET A 213 -3.36 3.88 -15.85
CA MET A 213 -3.09 2.59 -16.49
C MET A 213 -3.78 2.46 -17.86
N ASP A 214 -4.21 3.58 -18.46
CA ASP A 214 -4.98 3.64 -19.71
C ASP A 214 -6.33 2.89 -19.68
N VAL A 215 -6.86 2.63 -18.48
CA VAL A 215 -8.20 2.05 -18.29
C VAL A 215 -9.22 3.20 -18.22
N ASN A 216 -9.63 3.67 -19.39
CA ASN A 216 -10.52 4.83 -19.57
C ASN A 216 -12.00 4.52 -19.28
N THR A 217 -12.32 4.13 -18.04
CA THR A 217 -13.70 4.01 -17.57
C THR A 217 -14.21 5.36 -17.04
N GLU A 218 -15.49 5.69 -17.24
CA GLU A 218 -16.08 6.91 -16.70
C GLU A 218 -16.22 6.87 -15.18
N LYS A 219 -16.38 5.66 -14.60
CA LYS A 219 -16.65 5.46 -13.19
C LYS A 219 -16.03 4.17 -12.66
N PHE A 220 -15.69 4.16 -11.37
CA PHE A 220 -15.34 2.98 -10.61
C PHE A 220 -16.12 2.96 -9.29
N ALA A 221 -16.97 1.95 -9.10
CA ALA A 221 -17.89 1.85 -7.97
C ALA A 221 -18.73 3.14 -7.77
N ASP A 222 -18.51 3.84 -6.66
CA ASP A 222 -19.19 5.09 -6.31
C ASP A 222 -18.34 6.34 -6.57
N SER A 223 -17.27 6.25 -7.38
CA SER A 223 -16.45 7.42 -7.70
C SER A 223 -17.27 8.54 -8.34
N LEU A 224 -16.86 9.78 -8.09
CA LEU A 224 -17.44 11.01 -8.65
C LEU A 224 -16.59 11.60 -9.78
N GLY A 225 -15.31 11.21 -9.85
CA GLY A 225 -14.36 11.64 -10.88
C GLY A 225 -12.92 11.41 -10.43
N PRO A 226 -11.94 11.61 -11.32
CA PRO A 226 -10.52 11.57 -10.96
C PRO A 226 -10.14 12.68 -9.97
N VAL A 227 -9.08 12.42 -9.20
CA VAL A 227 -8.47 13.36 -8.26
C VAL A 227 -7.42 14.16 -9.02
N SER A 228 -7.72 15.44 -9.26
CA SER A 228 -6.84 16.34 -10.01
C SER A 228 -5.55 16.69 -9.27
N GLU A 229 -5.58 16.63 -7.94
CA GLU A 229 -4.52 17.04 -7.04
C GLU A 229 -3.28 16.15 -7.17
N VAL A 230 -3.45 14.90 -7.61
CA VAL A 230 -2.36 13.92 -7.75
C VAL A 230 -1.87 13.74 -9.19
N VAL A 231 -2.38 14.53 -10.14
CA VAL A 231 -2.09 14.44 -11.60
C VAL A 231 -1.52 15.73 -12.14
#